data_AF-A0AAW7SK55-F1
#
_entry.id   AF-A0AAW7SK55-F1
#
_cell.length_a   1.000
_cell.length_b   1.000
_cell.length_c   1.000
_cell.angle_alpha   90.00
_cell.angle_beta   90.00
_cell.angle_gamma   90.00
#
_symmetry.space_group_name_H-M   'P 1'
#
loop_
_entity.id
_entity.type
_entity.pdbx_description
1 polymer ?
#
loop_
_entity_poly.entity_id
_entity_poly.type
_entity_poly.pdbx_seq_one_letter_code
_entity_poly.pdbx_strand_id
1 'polypeptide(L)'
;MNDIEEHLRDARALAPAGRPSTRASGAAVIRIAPVTDNEAEVARQMQICNACRYCEGFCAVFPAMTRRLEFAKADVNYLANLCHNCGACYHACQYAPPHEFAVNVPKAMAQVRLDTYVEYAWPAALGKLYRRNGLTVALALAIGLVLFLMLGVAMHGSLLNGPSGGRFYAVFPHNLLAAMFGAVFGLAILALGVGVTRFWRDVSSGTASMPAVAEAAKHALALTYLDGGHGDGCNESDDAFTLARRRFHHFAFYGFMLCFAATLVATFYHYALDLHAPYAFLSLPVLLGTAGGIGLLIGPAGLLWLNLRRDPARTDPAQRPMDRSFIALLMLVSASGLALLAWRDSSAMAALLAVHLGIVMALFATLPYGKFAHGIFRCAALLKSSIEKRQADRLRLGSD
;
A
#
# COMPACT_ATOMS: atom_id res chain seq x y z
N MET A 1 19.98 -32.79 42.03
CA MET A 1 19.88 -33.70 40.87
C MET A 1 19.06 -34.96 41.15
N ASN A 2 18.80 -35.33 42.42
CA ASN A 2 17.94 -36.48 42.76
C ASN A 2 16.42 -36.21 42.72
N ASP A 3 15.95 -34.96 42.94
CA ASP A 3 14.51 -34.65 42.94
C ASP A 3 13.83 -34.79 41.57
N ILE A 4 14.56 -34.57 40.48
CA ILE A 4 13.96 -34.55 39.13
C ILE A 4 13.64 -35.98 38.67
N GLU A 5 14.49 -36.95 39.00
CA GLU A 5 14.24 -38.36 38.64
C GLU A 5 13.10 -38.96 39.47
N GLU A 6 12.95 -38.53 40.72
CA GLU A 6 11.87 -38.96 41.60
C GLU A 6 10.52 -38.42 41.11
N HIS A 7 10.44 -37.13 40.77
CA HIS A 7 9.24 -36.54 40.17
C HIS A 7 8.88 -37.14 38.79
N LEU A 8 9.88 -37.53 37.98
CA LEU A 8 9.65 -38.21 36.71
C LEU A 8 9.14 -39.65 36.87
N ARG A 9 9.50 -40.33 37.96
CA ARG A 9 8.95 -41.65 38.31
C ARG A 9 7.50 -41.54 38.75
N ASP A 10 7.18 -40.60 39.62
CA ASP A 10 5.82 -40.39 40.11
C ASP A 10 4.86 -39.99 39.00
N ALA A 11 5.31 -39.12 38.08
CA ALA A 11 4.52 -38.73 36.90
C ALA A 11 4.21 -39.92 35.97
N ARG A 12 5.10 -40.91 35.88
CA ARG A 12 4.87 -42.14 35.09
C ARG A 12 3.94 -43.12 35.78
N ALA A 13 3.96 -43.18 37.11
CA ALA A 13 3.07 -44.02 37.91
C ALA A 13 1.61 -43.52 37.89
N LEU A 14 1.41 -42.21 37.73
CA LEU A 14 0.10 -41.56 37.65
C LEU A 14 -0.52 -41.55 36.23
N ALA A 15 0.21 -41.99 35.21
CA ALA A 15 -0.30 -42.06 33.84
C ALA A 15 -1.23 -43.28 33.70
N PRO A 16 -2.54 -43.11 33.41
CA PRO A 16 -3.44 -44.24 33.23
C PRO A 16 -3.01 -45.05 32.00
N ALA A 17 -3.01 -46.39 32.14
CA ALA A 17 -2.74 -47.32 31.05
C ALA A 17 -3.73 -47.08 29.89
N GLY A 18 -3.25 -46.43 28.84
CA GLY A 18 -4.06 -46.02 27.70
C GLY A 18 -4.59 -47.22 26.92
N ARG A 19 -5.92 -47.32 26.80
CA ARG A 19 -6.55 -48.01 25.67
C ARG A 19 -6.09 -47.36 24.36
N PRO A 20 -5.92 -48.13 23.27
CA PRO A 20 -5.51 -47.56 21.99
C PRO A 20 -6.57 -46.58 21.49
N SER A 21 -6.25 -45.29 21.57
CA SER A 21 -7.09 -44.20 21.07
C SER A 21 -7.08 -44.23 19.55
N THR A 22 -8.26 -44.41 18.97
CA THR A 22 -8.54 -44.22 17.54
C THR A 22 -8.07 -42.84 17.09
N ARG A 23 -7.28 -42.81 16.00
CA ARG A 23 -6.80 -41.61 15.28
C ARG A 23 -7.78 -40.43 15.38
N ALA A 24 -7.45 -39.46 16.24
CA ALA A 24 -8.04 -38.14 16.17
C ALA A 24 -7.45 -37.41 14.96
N SER A 25 -8.25 -37.27 13.90
CA SER A 25 -7.95 -36.39 12.78
C SER A 25 -7.92 -34.94 13.27
N GLY A 26 -6.80 -34.24 13.03
CA GLY A 26 -6.76 -32.78 13.07
C GLY A 26 -6.42 -32.16 14.43
N ALA A 27 -5.28 -32.52 15.02
CA ALA A 27 -4.64 -31.60 15.96
C ALA A 27 -4.21 -30.35 15.18
N ALA A 28 -4.96 -29.25 15.32
CA ALA A 28 -4.56 -27.95 14.78
C ALA A 28 -3.25 -27.56 15.47
N VAL A 29 -2.14 -27.64 14.73
CA VAL A 29 -0.86 -27.13 15.20
C VAL A 29 -1.01 -25.62 15.38
N ILE A 30 -1.12 -25.17 16.63
CA ILE A 30 -1.05 -23.74 16.96
C ILE A 30 0.38 -23.32 16.65
N ARG A 31 0.59 -22.72 15.47
CA ARG A 31 1.86 -22.08 15.16
C ARG A 31 1.99 -20.84 16.04
N ILE A 32 2.73 -20.96 17.13
CA ILE A 32 3.23 -19.80 17.87
C ILE A 32 4.32 -19.18 16.99
N ALA A 33 3.91 -18.27 16.10
CA ALA A 33 4.86 -17.47 15.34
C ALA A 33 5.52 -16.48 16.31
N PRO A 34 6.86 -16.37 16.33
CA PRO A 34 7.52 -15.38 17.15
C PRO A 34 7.05 -13.99 16.72
N VAL A 35 6.54 -13.23 17.68
CA VAL A 35 6.12 -11.84 17.53
C VAL A 35 7.39 -10.98 17.53
N THR A 36 7.51 -10.05 16.58
CA THR A 36 8.63 -9.08 16.56
C THR A 36 8.46 -8.02 17.65
N ASP A 37 9.53 -7.30 18.00
CA ASP A 37 9.45 -6.21 18.99
C ASP A 37 8.42 -5.13 18.59
N ASN A 38 8.34 -4.80 17.29
CA ASN A 38 7.35 -3.84 16.77
C ASN A 38 5.92 -4.36 16.96
N GLU A 39 5.69 -5.65 16.72
CA GLU A 39 4.38 -6.25 16.89
C GLU A 39 4.00 -6.37 18.37
N ALA A 40 4.97 -6.71 19.23
CA ALA A 40 4.79 -6.75 20.67
C ALA A 40 4.46 -5.36 21.24
N GLU A 41 5.10 -4.31 20.73
CA GLU A 41 4.80 -2.93 21.14
C GLU A 41 3.41 -2.49 20.70
N VAL A 42 2.97 -2.83 19.49
CA VAL A 42 1.57 -2.58 19.09
C VAL A 42 0.61 -3.37 19.98
N ALA A 43 0.88 -4.64 20.26
CA ALA A 43 0.04 -5.46 21.14
C ALA A 43 -0.09 -4.84 22.55
N ARG A 44 1.03 -4.39 23.14
CA ARG A 44 1.06 -3.68 24.43
C ARG A 44 0.20 -2.41 24.40
N GLN A 45 0.39 -1.57 23.39
CA GLN A 45 -0.39 -0.34 23.27
C GLN A 45 -1.88 -0.62 23.04
N MET A 46 -2.23 -1.61 22.23
CA MET A 46 -3.63 -1.99 22.02
C MET A 46 -4.27 -2.55 23.29
N GLN A 47 -3.52 -3.26 24.14
CA GLN A 47 -4.00 -3.66 25.47
C GLN A 47 -4.37 -2.46 26.35
N ILE A 48 -3.48 -1.46 26.40
CA ILE A 48 -3.73 -0.22 27.16
C ILE A 48 -4.92 0.55 26.57
N CYS A 49 -4.97 0.69 25.24
CA CYS A 49 -6.06 1.35 24.55
C CYS A 49 -7.41 0.64 24.75
N ASN A 50 -7.43 -0.69 24.82
CA ASN A 50 -8.63 -1.47 25.04
C ASN A 50 -9.18 -1.33 26.48
N ALA A 51 -8.30 -1.11 27.46
CA ALA A 51 -8.72 -0.76 28.82
C ALA A 51 -9.25 0.68 28.91
N CYS A 52 -8.61 1.63 28.22
CA CYS A 52 -8.92 3.05 28.30
C CYS A 52 -10.13 3.49 27.46
N ARG A 53 -10.27 2.97 26.23
CA ARG A 53 -11.34 3.22 25.24
C ARG A 53 -11.65 4.68 24.87
N TYR A 54 -10.88 5.66 25.35
CA TYR A 54 -11.10 7.09 25.07
C TYR A 54 -11.12 7.43 23.56
N CYS A 55 -10.32 6.73 22.75
CA CYS A 55 -10.19 7.00 21.31
C CYS A 55 -11.20 6.22 20.43
N GLU A 56 -12.18 5.52 21.01
CA GLU A 56 -13.08 4.59 20.27
C GLU A 56 -13.80 5.24 19.08
N GLY A 57 -14.14 6.53 19.17
CA GLY A 57 -14.83 7.28 18.12
C GLY A 57 -13.94 7.82 16.98
N PHE A 58 -12.61 7.74 17.06
CA PHE A 58 -11.74 8.48 16.13
C PHE A 58 -11.51 7.78 14.79
N CYS A 59 -11.43 6.46 14.74
CA CYS A 59 -11.21 5.77 13.46
C CYS A 59 -11.55 4.28 13.56
N ALA A 60 -11.54 3.58 12.43
CA ALA A 60 -11.86 2.15 12.35
C ALA A 60 -11.02 1.23 13.24
N VAL A 61 -9.80 1.65 13.61
CA VAL A 61 -8.87 0.82 14.40
C VAL A 61 -9.46 0.47 15.76
N PHE A 62 -10.04 1.44 16.46
CA PHE A 62 -10.47 1.22 17.84
C PHE A 62 -11.73 0.35 17.96
N PRO A 63 -12.80 0.55 17.16
CA PRO A 63 -13.92 -0.39 17.13
C PRO A 63 -13.51 -1.80 16.66
N ALA A 64 -12.47 -1.92 15.82
CA ALA A 64 -11.93 -3.22 15.47
C ALA A 64 -11.11 -3.84 16.62
N MET A 65 -10.37 -3.03 17.35
CA MET A 65 -9.55 -3.43 18.50
C MET A 65 -10.43 -3.93 19.66
N THR A 66 -11.56 -3.28 19.96
CA THR A 66 -12.44 -3.63 21.09
C THR A 66 -13.12 -5.00 20.94
N ARG A 67 -13.08 -5.59 19.75
CA ARG A 67 -13.55 -6.96 19.47
C ARG A 67 -12.55 -8.05 19.84
N ARG A 68 -11.44 -7.68 20.52
CA ARG A 68 -10.32 -8.56 20.86
C ARG A 68 -9.97 -8.40 22.34
N LEU A 69 -9.54 -9.49 22.97
CA LEU A 69 -8.95 -9.47 24.32
C LEU A 69 -7.43 -9.59 24.29
N GLU A 70 -6.90 -10.23 23.25
CA GLU A 70 -5.47 -10.42 23.01
C GLU A 70 -5.15 -9.96 21.58
N PHE A 71 -3.90 -9.55 21.37
CA PHE A 71 -3.44 -8.98 20.11
C PHE A 71 -2.31 -9.83 19.52
N ALA A 72 -2.69 -10.96 18.94
CA ALA A 72 -1.76 -11.83 18.24
C ALA A 72 -1.22 -11.14 16.96
N LYS A 73 -0.17 -11.72 16.37
CA LYS A 73 0.48 -11.22 15.16
C LYS A 73 -0.50 -10.83 14.04
N ALA A 74 -1.49 -11.69 13.75
CA ALA A 74 -2.48 -11.43 12.71
C ALA A 74 -3.34 -10.20 13.01
N ASP A 75 -3.75 -10.03 14.27
CA ASP A 75 -4.54 -8.87 14.70
C ASP A 75 -3.73 -7.58 14.64
N VAL A 76 -2.47 -7.63 15.07
CA VAL A 76 -1.55 -6.50 15.01
C VAL A 76 -1.32 -6.06 13.56
N ASN A 77 -1.04 -6.99 12.64
CA ASN A 77 -0.87 -6.69 11.22
C ASN A 77 -2.16 -6.16 10.57
N TYR A 78 -3.33 -6.70 10.97
CA TYR A 78 -4.63 -6.19 10.55
C TYR A 78 -4.85 -4.74 11.01
N LEU A 79 -4.71 -4.46 12.30
CA LEU A 79 -4.94 -3.13 12.88
C LEU A 79 -3.94 -2.11 12.33
N ALA A 80 -2.68 -2.49 12.13
CA ALA A 80 -1.67 -1.64 11.52
C ALA A 80 -2.07 -1.20 10.10
N ASN A 81 -2.64 -2.09 9.31
CA ASN A 81 -3.12 -1.80 7.95
C ASN A 81 -4.54 -1.23 7.91
N LEU A 82 -5.31 -1.31 8.99
CA LEU A 82 -6.54 -0.51 9.15
C LEU A 82 -6.23 0.93 9.56
N CYS A 83 -5.06 1.16 10.17
CA CYS A 83 -4.61 2.49 10.59
C CYS A 83 -4.17 3.36 9.40
N HIS A 84 -4.82 4.52 9.27
CA HIS A 84 -4.51 5.52 8.24
C HIS A 84 -3.39 6.48 8.64
N ASN A 85 -2.80 6.30 9.83
CA ASN A 85 -1.84 7.22 10.41
C ASN A 85 -2.43 8.63 10.48
N CYS A 86 -3.62 8.79 11.06
CA CYS A 86 -4.30 10.08 11.19
C CYS A 86 -3.68 10.94 12.31
N GLY A 87 -3.33 10.29 13.42
CA GLY A 87 -2.64 10.92 14.55
C GLY A 87 -3.54 11.63 15.56
N ALA A 88 -4.85 11.72 15.33
CA ALA A 88 -5.82 12.23 16.30
C ALA A 88 -5.72 11.51 17.66
N CYS A 89 -5.57 10.18 17.63
CA CYS A 89 -5.39 9.39 18.85
C CYS A 89 -4.11 9.71 19.62
N TYR A 90 -3.07 10.27 18.98
CA TYR A 90 -1.87 10.67 19.70
C TYR A 90 -2.09 11.99 20.45
N HIS A 91 -2.70 12.99 19.79
CA HIS A 91 -2.93 14.30 20.40
C HIS A 91 -3.94 14.24 21.55
N ALA A 92 -4.90 13.32 21.51
CA ALA A 92 -5.90 13.16 22.55
C ALA A 92 -5.50 12.17 23.67
N CYS A 93 -4.38 11.45 23.53
CA CYS A 93 -4.03 10.39 24.47
C CYS A 93 -3.41 10.95 25.74
N GLN A 94 -4.06 10.69 26.87
CA GLN A 94 -3.55 11.00 28.22
C GLN A 94 -2.26 10.25 28.57
N TYR A 95 -2.00 9.13 27.88
CA TYR A 95 -0.84 8.27 28.06
C TYR A 95 0.22 8.44 26.97
N ALA A 96 0.09 9.45 26.10
CA ALA A 96 1.15 9.81 25.16
C ALA A 96 2.41 10.24 25.92
N PRO A 97 3.61 10.13 25.32
CA PRO A 97 4.82 10.68 25.91
C PRO A 97 4.62 12.15 26.32
N PRO A 98 5.14 12.56 27.51
CA PRO A 98 6.13 11.87 28.33
C PRO A 98 5.56 10.92 29.41
N HIS A 99 4.27 10.55 29.36
CA HIS A 99 3.70 9.59 30.33
C HIS A 99 4.47 8.25 30.32
N GLU A 100 4.57 7.56 31.47
CA GLU A 100 5.36 6.33 31.63
C GLU A 100 4.97 5.20 30.66
N PHE A 101 3.68 5.09 30.31
CA PHE A 101 3.19 4.13 29.32
C PHE A 101 3.63 4.44 27.89
N ALA A 102 4.01 5.68 27.60
CA ALA A 102 4.55 6.17 26.33
C ALA A 102 3.74 5.70 25.09
N VAL A 103 2.41 5.78 25.16
CA VAL A 103 1.52 5.27 24.11
C VAL A 103 1.66 6.12 22.84
N ASN A 104 2.14 5.52 21.76
CA ASN A 104 2.30 6.19 20.47
C ASN A 104 1.83 5.29 19.32
N VAL A 105 0.51 5.17 19.23
CA VAL A 105 -0.19 4.33 18.24
C VAL A 105 0.24 4.64 16.80
N PRO A 106 0.30 5.91 16.32
CA PRO A 106 0.66 6.14 14.92
C PRO A 106 2.08 5.65 14.59
N LYS A 107 3.06 5.88 15.48
CA LYS A 107 4.44 5.43 15.26
C LYS A 107 4.56 3.91 15.31
N ALA A 108 4.01 3.26 16.32
CA ALA A 108 4.07 1.80 16.46
C ALA A 108 3.38 1.09 15.28
N MET A 109 2.18 1.56 14.89
CA MET A 109 1.47 1.04 13.72
C MET A 109 2.22 1.30 12.41
N ALA A 110 2.99 2.40 12.31
CA ALA A 110 3.84 2.65 11.16
C ALA A 110 4.95 1.59 11.04
N GLN A 111 5.62 1.27 12.13
CA GLN A 111 6.69 0.27 12.12
C GLN A 111 6.15 -1.11 11.68
N VAL A 112 5.06 -1.57 12.28
CA VAL A 112 4.41 -2.82 11.88
C VAL A 112 3.95 -2.79 10.42
N ARG A 113 3.36 -1.70 9.92
CA ARG A 113 2.97 -1.61 8.49
C ARG A 113 4.15 -1.80 7.55
N LEU A 114 5.30 -1.20 7.87
CA LEU A 114 6.50 -1.37 7.05
C LEU A 114 6.93 -2.85 7.04
N ASP A 115 6.90 -3.50 8.20
CA ASP A 115 7.23 -4.92 8.31
C ASP A 115 6.21 -5.79 7.55
N THR A 116 4.90 -5.48 7.62
CA THR A 116 3.87 -6.15 6.80
C THR A 116 4.22 -6.09 5.32
N TYR A 117 4.54 -4.91 4.78
CA TYR A 117 4.79 -4.77 3.34
C TYR A 117 5.98 -5.59 2.86
N VAL A 118 6.98 -5.78 3.73
CA VAL A 118 8.17 -6.57 3.42
C VAL A 118 7.93 -8.06 3.62
N GLU A 119 7.21 -8.45 4.67
CA GLU A 119 6.88 -9.85 4.97
C GLU A 119 6.03 -10.47 3.86
N TYR A 120 5.00 -9.75 3.40
CA TYR A 120 4.09 -10.23 2.37
C TYR A 120 4.57 -9.94 0.94
N ALA A 121 5.69 -9.25 0.75
CA ALA A 121 6.26 -9.02 -0.57
C ALA A 121 6.66 -10.33 -1.26
N TRP A 122 6.32 -10.46 -2.54
CA TRP A 122 6.75 -11.58 -3.36
C TRP A 122 7.38 -11.10 -4.67
N PRO A 123 8.57 -11.61 -5.05
CA PRO A 123 9.48 -12.43 -4.24
C PRO A 123 10.07 -11.68 -3.04
N ALA A 124 10.28 -12.37 -1.92
CA ALA A 124 10.70 -11.75 -0.65
C ALA A 124 12.05 -11.02 -0.73
N ALA A 125 12.96 -11.47 -1.60
CA ALA A 125 14.25 -10.82 -1.81
C ALA A 125 14.10 -9.36 -2.31
N LEU A 126 13.13 -9.11 -3.20
CA LEU A 126 12.88 -7.78 -3.75
C LEU A 126 12.24 -6.85 -2.71
N GLY A 127 11.34 -7.36 -1.87
CA GLY A 127 10.81 -6.61 -0.72
C GLY A 127 11.92 -6.17 0.24
N LYS A 128 12.86 -7.06 0.57
CA LYS A 128 14.01 -6.74 1.44
C LYS A 128 14.96 -5.71 0.82
N LEU A 129 15.21 -5.80 -0.49
CA LEU A 129 16.03 -4.85 -1.22
C LEU A 129 15.38 -3.45 -1.21
N TYR A 130 14.08 -3.39 -1.52
CA TYR A 130 13.34 -2.12 -1.57
C TYR A 130 13.22 -1.45 -0.20
N ARG A 131 13.06 -2.24 0.88
CA ARG A 131 13.08 -1.73 2.27
C ARG A 131 14.32 -0.89 2.58
N ARG A 132 15.50 -1.36 2.14
CA ARG A 132 16.78 -0.71 2.46
C ARG A 132 17.12 0.44 1.52
N ASN A 133 16.84 0.28 0.23
CA ASN A 133 17.37 1.16 -0.82
C ASN A 133 16.30 1.68 -1.79
N GLY A 134 15.01 1.73 -1.40
CA GLY A 134 13.89 1.97 -2.32
C GLY A 134 14.06 3.17 -3.26
N LEU A 135 14.54 4.31 -2.77
CA LEU A 135 14.79 5.50 -3.61
C LEU A 135 15.92 5.27 -4.61
N THR A 136 17.05 4.75 -4.16
CA THR A 136 18.20 4.44 -5.01
C THR A 136 17.83 3.41 -6.08
N VAL A 137 17.13 2.34 -5.71
CA VAL A 137 16.67 1.29 -6.63
C VAL A 137 15.71 1.85 -7.67
N ALA A 138 14.71 2.63 -7.24
CA ALA A 138 13.73 3.25 -8.13
C ALA A 138 14.38 4.19 -9.15
N LEU A 139 15.25 5.11 -8.69
CA LEU A 139 15.90 6.08 -9.56
C LEU A 139 16.96 5.44 -10.46
N ALA A 140 17.76 4.50 -9.94
CA ALA A 140 18.74 3.78 -10.76
C ALA A 140 18.06 2.95 -11.85
N LEU A 141 16.94 2.29 -11.53
CA LEU A 141 16.15 1.55 -12.51
C LEU A 141 15.55 2.49 -13.57
N ALA A 142 14.97 3.62 -13.15
CA ALA A 142 14.44 4.61 -14.08
C ALA A 142 15.53 5.17 -15.01
N ILE A 143 16.65 5.63 -14.46
CA ILE A 143 17.77 6.17 -15.25
C ILE A 143 18.33 5.09 -16.17
N GLY A 144 18.57 3.88 -15.67
CA GLY A 144 19.09 2.76 -16.46
C GLY A 144 18.18 2.41 -17.64
N LEU A 145 16.87 2.32 -17.41
CA LEU A 145 15.89 2.04 -18.47
C LEU A 145 15.78 3.20 -19.47
N VAL A 146 15.82 4.44 -19.00
CA VAL A 146 15.84 5.63 -19.88
C VAL A 146 17.09 5.61 -20.77
N LEU A 147 18.28 5.42 -20.19
CA LEU A 147 19.53 5.36 -20.95
C LEU A 147 19.55 4.19 -21.93
N PHE A 148 19.03 3.02 -21.53
CA PHE A 148 18.90 1.86 -22.41
C PHE A 148 18.00 2.13 -23.61
N LEU A 149 16.80 2.71 -23.39
CA LEU A 149 15.88 3.06 -24.46
C LEU A 149 16.44 4.17 -25.36
N MET A 150 17.09 5.18 -24.79
CA MET A 150 17.77 6.25 -25.53
C MET A 150 18.88 5.69 -26.42
N LEU A 151 19.70 4.78 -25.90
CA LEU A 151 20.74 4.10 -26.69
C LEU A 151 20.12 3.28 -27.83
N GLY A 152 19.04 2.54 -27.57
CA GLY A 152 18.31 1.80 -28.60
C GLY A 152 17.82 2.70 -29.74
N VAL A 153 17.23 3.86 -29.39
CA VAL A 153 16.81 4.86 -30.39
C VAL A 153 18.01 5.42 -31.16
N ALA A 154 19.12 5.73 -30.48
CA ALA A 154 20.32 6.28 -31.11
C ALA A 154 21.02 5.29 -32.06
N MET A 155 20.95 3.98 -31.78
CA MET A 155 21.54 2.94 -32.64
C MET A 155 20.73 2.66 -33.91
N HIS A 156 19.40 2.84 -33.85
CA HIS A 156 18.49 2.49 -34.95
C HIS A 156 17.85 3.71 -35.65
N GLY A 157 18.16 4.93 -35.20
CA GLY A 157 17.56 6.16 -35.72
C GLY A 157 18.22 7.42 -35.15
N SER A 158 17.43 8.44 -34.89
CA SER A 158 17.90 9.71 -34.32
C SER A 158 17.07 10.12 -33.11
N LEU A 159 17.75 10.64 -32.08
CA LEU A 159 17.12 11.17 -30.88
C LEU A 159 16.41 12.51 -31.10
N LEU A 160 16.91 13.33 -32.04
CA LEU A 160 16.48 14.71 -32.25
C LEU A 160 15.90 14.95 -33.65
N ASN A 161 15.91 13.96 -34.53
CA ASN A 161 15.33 14.01 -35.88
C ASN A 161 14.52 12.72 -36.14
N GLY A 162 13.71 12.32 -35.17
CA GLY A 162 12.84 11.15 -35.28
C GLY A 162 11.71 11.35 -36.30
N PRO A 163 10.90 10.31 -36.56
CA PRO A 163 9.77 10.35 -37.49
C PRO A 163 8.84 11.54 -37.21
N SER A 164 8.53 12.33 -38.25
CA SER A 164 7.70 13.53 -38.14
C SER A 164 6.22 13.21 -37.89
N GLY A 165 5.49 14.14 -37.25
CA GLY A 165 4.04 14.08 -37.06
C GLY A 165 3.56 13.20 -35.90
N GLY A 166 4.33 13.08 -34.82
CA GLY A 166 3.89 12.40 -33.59
C GLY A 166 3.68 10.88 -33.73
N ARG A 167 4.26 10.26 -34.77
CA ARG A 167 4.12 8.82 -35.09
C ARG A 167 5.00 7.95 -34.19
N PHE A 168 4.69 7.91 -32.90
CA PHE A 168 5.53 7.22 -31.91
C PHE A 168 5.71 5.72 -32.15
N TYR A 169 4.77 5.03 -32.81
CA TYR A 169 4.94 3.61 -33.18
C TYR A 169 6.04 3.37 -34.22
N ALA A 170 6.50 4.41 -34.92
CA ALA A 170 7.66 4.31 -35.78
C ALA A 170 8.99 4.28 -35.00
N VAL A 171 8.99 4.73 -33.74
CA VAL A 171 10.15 4.64 -32.82
C VAL A 171 10.11 3.31 -32.08
N PHE A 172 8.98 3.00 -31.44
CA PHE A 172 8.77 1.73 -30.74
C PHE A 172 7.50 1.04 -31.26
N PRO A 173 7.61 -0.09 -31.96
CA PRO A 173 6.45 -0.80 -32.51
C PRO A 173 5.42 -1.16 -31.43
N HIS A 174 4.12 -1.09 -31.76
CA HIS A 174 3.03 -1.35 -30.81
C HIS A 174 3.20 -2.69 -30.08
N ASN A 175 3.42 -3.78 -30.83
CA ASN A 175 3.54 -5.12 -30.25
C ASN A 175 4.72 -5.26 -29.30
N LEU A 176 5.83 -4.55 -29.55
CA LEU A 176 6.97 -4.53 -28.64
C LEU A 176 6.59 -3.86 -27.32
N LEU A 177 5.94 -2.70 -27.38
CA LEU A 177 5.47 -1.99 -26.18
C LEU A 177 4.43 -2.83 -25.41
N ALA A 178 3.45 -3.40 -26.11
CA ALA A 178 2.42 -4.24 -25.51
C ALA A 178 3.03 -5.45 -24.79
N ALA A 179 4.00 -6.13 -25.41
CA ALA A 179 4.68 -7.27 -24.81
C ALA A 179 5.51 -6.88 -23.58
N MET A 180 6.36 -5.85 -23.69
CA MET A 180 7.26 -5.44 -22.60
C MET A 180 6.48 -4.91 -21.38
N PHE A 181 5.56 -3.97 -21.60
CA PHE A 181 4.77 -3.39 -20.51
C PHE A 181 3.74 -4.38 -19.97
N GLY A 182 3.13 -5.20 -20.83
CA GLY A 182 2.22 -6.26 -20.43
C GLY A 182 2.89 -7.30 -19.52
N ALA A 183 4.13 -7.69 -19.83
CA ALA A 183 4.89 -8.61 -18.99
C ALA A 183 5.20 -8.03 -17.61
N VAL A 184 5.71 -6.79 -17.54
CA VAL A 184 6.04 -6.14 -16.26
C VAL A 184 4.78 -5.86 -15.44
N PHE A 185 3.69 -5.41 -16.08
CA PHE A 185 2.40 -5.21 -15.43
C PHE A 185 1.81 -6.52 -14.90
N GLY A 186 1.87 -7.59 -15.69
CA GLY A 186 1.44 -8.93 -15.27
C GLY A 186 2.22 -9.45 -14.06
N LEU A 187 3.55 -9.26 -14.06
CA LEU A 187 4.39 -9.60 -12.91
C LEU A 187 4.01 -8.77 -11.67
N ALA A 188 3.73 -7.48 -11.84
CA ALA A 188 3.31 -6.61 -10.74
C ALA A 188 1.97 -7.04 -10.14
N ILE A 189 0.98 -7.37 -10.97
CA ILE A 189 -0.31 -7.93 -10.54
C ILE A 189 -0.09 -9.25 -9.80
N LEU A 190 0.72 -10.15 -10.35
CA LEU A 190 1.01 -11.44 -9.71
C LEU A 190 1.66 -11.24 -8.33
N ALA A 191 2.66 -10.38 -8.22
CA ALA A 191 3.34 -10.08 -6.97
C ALA A 191 2.41 -9.52 -5.90
N LEU A 192 1.60 -8.51 -6.25
CA LEU A 192 0.58 -7.95 -5.36
C LEU A 192 -0.49 -8.98 -4.99
N GLY A 193 -0.96 -9.76 -5.97
CA GLY A 193 -1.95 -10.81 -5.79
C GLY A 193 -1.49 -11.88 -4.81
N VAL A 194 -0.26 -12.37 -4.95
CA VAL A 194 0.35 -13.32 -4.01
C VAL A 194 0.45 -12.69 -2.62
N GLY A 195 0.94 -11.45 -2.52
CA GLY A 195 1.12 -10.77 -1.23
C GLY A 195 -0.20 -10.54 -0.48
N VAL A 196 -1.21 -9.98 -1.14
CA VAL A 196 -2.53 -9.76 -0.53
C VAL A 196 -3.24 -11.07 -0.21
N THR A 197 -3.09 -12.11 -1.03
CA THR A 197 -3.69 -13.42 -0.75
C THR A 197 -3.09 -14.04 0.52
N ARG A 198 -1.77 -13.93 0.71
CA ARG A 198 -1.11 -14.40 1.93
C ARG A 198 -1.57 -13.60 3.15
N PHE A 199 -1.55 -12.27 3.06
CA PHE A 199 -2.05 -11.39 4.12
C PHE A 199 -3.50 -11.71 4.50
N TRP A 200 -4.38 -11.86 3.51
CA TRP A 200 -5.79 -12.17 3.72
C TRP A 200 -5.99 -13.51 4.43
N ARG A 201 -5.22 -14.54 4.07
CA ARG A 201 -5.29 -15.86 4.72
C ARG A 201 -4.85 -15.82 6.18
N ASP A 202 -3.90 -14.93 6.51
CA ASP A 202 -3.41 -14.80 7.87
C ASP A 202 -4.33 -13.96 8.75
N VAL A 203 -4.97 -12.92 8.18
CA VAL A 203 -5.83 -12.01 8.97
C VAL A 203 -7.32 -12.37 8.96
N SER A 204 -7.86 -13.01 7.91
CA SER A 204 -9.31 -13.19 7.79
C SER A 204 -9.85 -14.44 8.48
N SER A 205 -10.95 -14.27 9.22
CA SER A 205 -11.71 -15.36 9.86
C SER A 205 -13.13 -15.54 9.27
N GLY A 206 -13.43 -14.90 8.13
CA GLY A 206 -14.78 -14.87 7.56
C GLY A 206 -14.84 -14.68 6.04
N THR A 207 -16.02 -14.94 5.48
CA THR A 207 -16.30 -14.81 4.05
C THR A 207 -16.83 -13.42 3.71
N ALA A 208 -16.37 -12.85 2.61
CA ALA A 208 -16.85 -11.56 2.12
C ALA A 208 -18.28 -11.67 1.60
N SER A 209 -19.19 -10.85 2.14
CA SER A 209 -20.54 -10.67 1.61
C SER A 209 -20.60 -9.43 0.71
N MET A 210 -21.53 -9.38 -0.24
CA MET A 210 -21.68 -8.24 -1.15
C MET A 210 -21.84 -6.89 -0.40
N PRO A 211 -22.63 -6.79 0.69
CA PRO A 211 -22.72 -5.55 1.46
C PRO A 211 -21.38 -5.15 2.12
N ALA A 212 -20.58 -6.11 2.58
CA ALA A 212 -19.26 -5.82 3.16
C ALA A 212 -18.28 -5.31 2.10
N VAL A 213 -18.30 -5.89 0.91
CA VAL A 213 -17.50 -5.43 -0.23
C VAL A 213 -17.89 -4.01 -0.64
N ALA A 214 -19.20 -3.72 -0.74
CA ALA A 214 -19.69 -2.39 -1.11
C ALA A 214 -19.29 -1.31 -0.08
N GLU A 215 -19.40 -1.61 1.22
CA GLU A 215 -18.98 -0.69 2.28
C GLU A 215 -17.46 -0.43 2.23
N ALA A 216 -16.65 -1.50 2.12
CA ALA A 216 -15.20 -1.37 2.05
C ALA A 216 -14.76 -0.59 0.81
N ALA A 217 -15.38 -0.83 -0.34
CA ALA A 217 -15.15 -0.09 -1.57
C ALA A 217 -15.50 1.40 -1.40
N LYS A 218 -16.65 1.72 -0.80
CA LYS A 218 -17.05 3.09 -0.49
C LYS A 218 -16.01 3.78 0.40
N HIS A 219 -15.56 3.12 1.47
CA HIS A 219 -14.56 3.68 2.38
C HIS A 219 -13.20 3.89 1.72
N ALA A 220 -12.76 2.96 0.87
CA ALA A 220 -11.52 3.09 0.12
C ALA A 220 -11.59 4.24 -0.90
N LEU A 221 -12.65 4.32 -1.70
CA LEU A 221 -12.82 5.35 -2.75
C LEU A 221 -13.05 6.75 -2.18
N ALA A 222 -13.77 6.87 -1.06
CA ALA A 222 -14.02 8.15 -0.40
C ALA A 222 -12.85 8.61 0.49
N LEU A 223 -11.91 7.69 0.77
CA LEU A 223 -10.88 7.81 1.80
C LEU A 223 -11.50 8.22 3.14
N THR A 224 -12.57 7.53 3.55
CA THR A 224 -13.38 7.90 4.73
C THR A 224 -12.47 8.10 5.94
N TYR A 225 -11.62 7.13 6.30
CA TYR A 225 -10.81 7.23 7.50
C TYR A 225 -9.61 8.21 7.43
N LEU A 226 -9.53 9.06 6.39
CA LEU A 226 -8.69 10.26 6.36
C LEU A 226 -9.45 11.54 6.75
N ASP A 227 -10.73 11.44 7.12
CA ASP A 227 -11.53 12.54 7.68
C ASP A 227 -11.51 12.58 9.22
N GLY A 228 -10.75 11.69 9.88
CA GLY A 228 -10.63 11.64 11.33
C GLY A 228 -11.82 11.00 12.06
N GLY A 229 -12.77 10.39 11.35
CA GLY A 229 -13.96 9.78 11.93
C GLY A 229 -15.06 10.78 12.30
N HIS A 230 -14.68 12.00 12.67
CA HIS A 230 -15.59 13.14 12.93
C HIS A 230 -15.83 14.04 11.71
N GLY A 231 -15.00 13.96 10.66
CA GLY A 231 -15.20 14.68 9.41
C GLY A 231 -14.25 15.86 9.15
N ASP A 232 -13.51 16.33 10.17
CA ASP A 232 -12.66 17.53 10.05
C ASP A 232 -11.24 17.23 9.54
N GLY A 233 -10.89 15.96 9.36
CA GLY A 233 -9.61 15.53 8.81
C GLY A 233 -8.63 15.00 9.84
N CYS A 234 -7.35 15.03 9.48
CA CYS A 234 -6.27 14.46 10.28
C CYS A 234 -5.25 15.52 10.67
N ASN A 235 -4.51 15.24 11.75
CA ASN A 235 -3.47 16.10 12.27
C ASN A 235 -2.15 15.95 11.50
N GLU A 236 -1.52 17.06 11.13
CA GLU A 236 -0.33 17.11 10.26
C GLU A 236 0.95 17.55 10.99
N SER A 237 1.17 18.85 11.13
CA SER A 237 2.32 19.41 11.86
C SER A 237 2.04 19.58 13.35
N ASP A 238 0.78 19.78 13.70
CA ASP A 238 0.27 20.17 15.01
C ASP A 238 -1.04 19.41 15.32
N ASP A 239 -1.71 19.82 16.40
CA ASP A 239 -2.97 19.28 16.88
C ASP A 239 -4.22 19.84 16.16
N ALA A 240 -4.06 20.70 15.15
CA ALA A 240 -5.17 21.17 14.35
C ALA A 240 -5.61 20.11 13.31
N PHE A 241 -6.92 19.98 13.12
CA PHE A 241 -7.48 19.09 12.11
C PHE A 241 -7.41 19.71 10.72
N THR A 242 -7.09 18.90 9.71
CA THR A 242 -7.12 19.34 8.32
C THR A 242 -7.47 18.22 7.34
N LEU A 243 -8.26 18.57 6.33
CA LEU A 243 -8.57 17.71 5.19
C LEU A 243 -7.47 17.69 4.12
N ALA A 244 -6.35 18.41 4.33
CA ALA A 244 -5.28 18.53 3.33
C ALA A 244 -4.76 17.16 2.86
N ARG A 245 -4.48 16.24 3.78
CA ARG A 245 -4.02 14.89 3.43
C ARG A 245 -5.04 14.15 2.57
N ARG A 246 -6.32 14.21 2.92
CA ARG A 246 -7.40 13.56 2.16
C ARG A 246 -7.51 14.15 0.75
N ARG A 247 -7.46 15.48 0.60
CA ARG A 247 -7.53 16.18 -0.69
C ARG A 247 -6.33 15.84 -1.58
N PHE A 248 -5.10 15.93 -1.08
CA PHE A 248 -3.91 15.58 -1.86
C PHE A 248 -3.87 14.09 -2.22
N HIS A 249 -4.35 13.22 -1.32
CA HIS A 249 -4.46 11.81 -1.63
C HIS A 249 -5.53 11.52 -2.69
N HIS A 250 -6.64 12.28 -2.74
CA HIS A 250 -7.61 12.19 -3.83
C HIS A 250 -7.03 12.64 -5.17
N PHE A 251 -6.26 13.74 -5.21
CA PHE A 251 -5.53 14.12 -6.42
C PHE A 251 -4.57 13.02 -6.89
N ALA A 252 -3.84 12.39 -5.96
CA ALA A 252 -2.93 11.30 -6.31
C ALA A 252 -3.69 10.04 -6.79
N PHE A 253 -4.72 9.62 -6.04
CA PHE A 253 -5.49 8.41 -6.32
C PHE A 253 -6.29 8.54 -7.62
N TYR A 254 -7.14 9.58 -7.73
CA TYR A 254 -7.91 9.80 -8.94
C TYR A 254 -7.04 10.24 -10.11
N GLY A 255 -5.92 10.93 -9.86
CA GLY A 255 -4.92 11.22 -10.89
C GLY A 255 -4.39 9.93 -11.55
N PHE A 256 -3.96 8.97 -10.73
CA PHE A 256 -3.53 7.65 -11.20
C PHE A 256 -4.67 6.89 -11.91
N MET A 257 -5.88 6.88 -11.35
CA MET A 257 -7.04 6.22 -11.97
C MET A 257 -7.41 6.82 -13.33
N LEU A 258 -7.30 8.13 -13.50
CA LEU A 258 -7.54 8.81 -14.78
C LEU A 258 -6.46 8.46 -15.81
N CYS A 259 -5.18 8.41 -15.43
CA CYS A 259 -4.11 7.93 -16.32
C CYS A 259 -4.31 6.45 -16.71
N PHE A 260 -4.74 5.61 -15.78
CA PHE A 260 -5.08 4.22 -16.07
C PHE A 260 -6.29 4.11 -17.01
N ALA A 261 -7.35 4.88 -16.76
CA ALA A 261 -8.52 4.96 -17.63
C ALA A 261 -8.14 5.45 -19.04
N ALA A 262 -7.24 6.43 -19.17
CA ALA A 262 -6.72 6.86 -20.46
C ALA A 262 -6.07 5.70 -21.24
N THR A 263 -5.32 4.85 -20.55
CA THR A 263 -4.67 3.66 -21.14
C THR A 263 -5.70 2.62 -21.57
N LEU A 264 -6.72 2.37 -20.75
CA LEU A 264 -7.82 1.45 -21.09
C LEU A 264 -8.63 1.93 -22.29
N VAL A 265 -8.99 3.22 -22.33
CA VAL A 265 -9.70 3.82 -23.47
C VAL A 265 -8.83 3.78 -24.73
N ALA A 266 -7.54 4.11 -24.64
CA ALA A 266 -6.62 4.00 -25.78
C ALA A 266 -6.48 2.56 -26.30
N THR A 267 -6.50 1.57 -25.40
CA THR A 267 -6.46 0.15 -25.75
C THR A 267 -7.75 -0.27 -26.46
N PHE A 268 -8.90 0.16 -25.93
CA PHE A 268 -10.20 -0.06 -26.56
C PHE A 268 -10.27 0.59 -27.95
N TYR A 269 -9.80 1.83 -28.08
CA TYR A 269 -9.73 2.54 -29.37
C TYR A 269 -8.92 1.74 -30.39
N HIS A 270 -7.74 1.27 -29.99
CA HIS A 270 -6.84 0.52 -30.87
C HIS A 270 -7.43 -0.82 -31.30
N TYR A 271 -7.87 -1.65 -30.36
CA TYR A 271 -8.26 -3.04 -30.67
C TYR A 271 -9.72 -3.22 -31.08
N ALA A 272 -10.64 -2.38 -30.57
CA ALA A 272 -12.07 -2.53 -30.84
C ALA A 272 -12.59 -1.57 -31.91
N LEU A 273 -11.99 -0.37 -32.03
CA LEU A 273 -12.45 0.67 -32.97
C LEU A 273 -11.48 0.93 -34.12
N ASP A 274 -10.32 0.25 -34.15
CA ASP A 274 -9.25 0.47 -35.14
C ASP A 274 -8.73 1.93 -35.17
N LEU A 275 -8.96 2.67 -34.08
CA LEU A 275 -8.52 4.05 -33.92
C LEU A 275 -7.09 4.04 -33.37
N HIS A 276 -6.15 4.39 -34.24
CA HIS A 276 -4.73 4.39 -33.94
C HIS A 276 -4.25 5.76 -33.47
N ALA A 277 -3.31 5.74 -32.54
CA ALA A 277 -2.61 6.94 -32.14
C ALA A 277 -1.64 7.41 -33.26
N PRO A 278 -1.29 8.72 -33.34
CA PRO A 278 -1.52 9.77 -32.34
C PRO A 278 -2.98 10.26 -32.28
N TYR A 279 -3.51 10.40 -31.06
CA TYR A 279 -4.88 10.88 -30.85
C TYR A 279 -4.96 12.42 -30.82
N ALA A 280 -6.09 12.99 -31.25
CA ALA A 280 -6.36 14.42 -31.14
C ALA A 280 -6.33 14.91 -29.69
N PHE A 281 -6.00 16.19 -29.45
CA PHE A 281 -5.87 16.75 -28.09
C PHE A 281 -7.16 16.67 -27.27
N LEU A 282 -8.32 16.79 -27.92
CA LEU A 282 -9.64 16.70 -27.28
C LEU A 282 -10.20 15.27 -27.23
N SER A 283 -9.41 14.27 -27.64
CA SER A 283 -9.83 12.87 -27.51
C SER A 283 -9.87 12.44 -26.04
N LEU A 284 -10.74 11.49 -25.74
CA LEU A 284 -10.92 10.99 -24.38
C LEU A 284 -9.61 10.47 -23.74
N PRO A 285 -8.75 9.69 -24.42
CA PRO A 285 -7.46 9.29 -23.84
C PRO A 285 -6.58 10.47 -23.43
N VAL A 286 -6.51 11.52 -24.26
CA VAL A 286 -5.65 12.68 -23.98
C VAL A 286 -6.21 13.53 -22.84
N LEU A 287 -7.52 13.76 -22.81
CA LEU A 287 -8.16 14.53 -21.72
C LEU A 287 -8.00 13.82 -20.37
N LEU A 288 -8.29 12.51 -20.32
CA LEU A 288 -8.12 11.70 -19.11
C LEU A 288 -6.64 11.66 -18.68
N GLY A 289 -5.73 11.45 -19.62
CA GLY A 289 -4.29 11.41 -19.35
C GLY A 289 -3.75 12.75 -18.84
N THR A 290 -4.21 13.87 -19.40
CA THR A 290 -3.80 15.22 -19.00
C THR A 290 -4.32 15.56 -17.61
N ALA A 291 -5.62 15.37 -17.36
CA ALA A 291 -6.21 15.60 -16.04
C ALA A 291 -5.57 14.69 -14.98
N GLY A 292 -5.34 13.42 -15.34
CA GLY A 292 -4.66 12.45 -14.49
C GLY A 292 -3.23 12.87 -14.15
N GLY A 293 -2.46 13.29 -15.16
CA GLY A 293 -1.11 13.81 -14.99
C GLY A 293 -1.07 15.02 -14.06
N ILE A 294 -1.91 16.02 -14.28
CA ILE A 294 -1.99 17.21 -13.40
C ILE A 294 -2.31 16.79 -11.96
N GLY A 295 -3.26 15.87 -11.76
CA GLY A 295 -3.55 15.29 -10.44
C GLY A 295 -2.36 14.60 -9.79
N LEU A 296 -1.56 13.85 -10.58
CA LEU A 296 -0.33 13.20 -10.15
C LEU A 296 0.88 14.15 -9.96
N LEU A 297 0.77 15.42 -10.33
CA LEU A 297 1.71 16.44 -9.86
C LEU A 297 1.23 17.04 -8.55
N ILE A 298 -0.02 17.51 -8.49
CA ILE A 298 -0.59 18.21 -7.33
C ILE A 298 -0.64 17.30 -6.10
N GLY A 299 -1.16 16.08 -6.24
CA GLY A 299 -1.36 15.15 -5.14
C GLY A 299 -0.05 14.72 -4.48
N PRO A 300 0.87 14.06 -5.20
CA PRO A 300 2.17 13.67 -4.66
C PRO A 300 3.01 14.84 -4.15
N ALA A 301 3.01 16.01 -4.81
CA ALA A 301 3.73 17.19 -4.29
C ALA A 301 3.16 17.67 -2.95
N GLY A 302 1.83 17.74 -2.82
CA GLY A 302 1.18 18.09 -1.56
C GLY A 302 1.41 17.04 -0.46
N LEU A 303 1.38 15.75 -0.81
CA LEU A 303 1.71 14.66 0.14
C LEU A 303 3.18 14.69 0.56
N LEU A 304 4.10 15.06 -0.33
CA LEU A 304 5.51 15.24 0.01
C LEU A 304 5.69 16.42 0.96
N TRP A 305 5.05 17.54 0.67
CA TRP A 305 5.07 18.72 1.53
C TRP A 305 4.55 18.41 2.93
N LEU A 306 3.42 17.69 3.05
CA LEU A 306 2.90 17.20 4.32
C LEU A 306 3.86 16.21 5.01
N ASN A 307 4.47 15.28 4.26
CA ASN A 307 5.44 14.32 4.80
C ASN A 307 6.65 15.01 5.43
N LEU A 308 7.13 16.11 4.82
CA LEU A 308 8.28 16.87 5.31
C LEU A 308 7.98 17.70 6.55
N ARG A 309 6.72 18.15 6.73
CA ARG A 309 6.28 18.98 7.87
C ARG A 309 5.68 18.19 9.02
N ARG A 310 5.53 16.88 8.85
CA ARG A 310 4.86 16.02 9.81
C ARG A 310 5.63 15.97 11.12
N ASP A 311 4.90 16.04 12.24
CA ASP A 311 5.46 15.86 13.58
C ASP A 311 6.35 14.60 13.66
N PRO A 312 7.66 14.74 13.92
CA PRO A 312 8.59 13.63 14.00
C PRO A 312 8.19 12.55 15.01
N ALA A 313 7.52 12.92 16.11
CA ALA A 313 7.11 12.00 17.17
C ALA A 313 6.13 10.93 16.66
N ARG A 314 5.35 11.23 15.61
CA ARG A 314 4.31 10.35 15.05
C ARG A 314 4.77 9.60 13.79
N THR A 315 6.05 9.71 13.44
CA THR A 315 6.60 9.11 12.22
C THR A 315 7.70 8.10 12.52
N ASP A 316 7.90 7.19 11.57
CA ASP A 316 9.04 6.29 11.55
C ASP A 316 9.99 6.69 10.41
N PRO A 317 11.23 7.14 10.72
CA PRO A 317 12.22 7.49 9.71
C PRO A 317 12.51 6.37 8.71
N ALA A 318 12.36 5.10 9.10
CA ALA A 318 12.61 3.95 8.22
C ALA A 318 11.63 3.87 7.04
N GLN A 319 10.47 4.54 7.11
CA GLN A 319 9.52 4.61 5.99
C GLN A 319 9.92 5.61 4.89
N ARG A 320 10.80 6.57 5.19
CA ARG A 320 11.13 7.68 4.28
C ARG A 320 11.59 7.21 2.88
N PRO A 321 12.46 6.19 2.72
CA PRO A 321 12.89 5.75 1.40
C PRO A 321 11.72 5.22 0.55
N MET A 322 10.83 4.43 1.15
CA MET A 322 9.67 3.84 0.46
C MET A 322 8.63 4.90 0.09
N ASP A 323 8.40 5.88 0.96
CA ASP A 323 7.45 6.97 0.72
C ASP A 323 7.94 7.91 -0.38
N ARG A 324 9.19 8.35 -0.28
CA ARG A 324 9.78 9.33 -1.20
C ARG A 324 10.04 8.75 -2.58
N SER A 325 10.46 7.47 -2.67
CA SER A 325 10.67 6.79 -3.96
C SER A 325 9.41 6.74 -4.81
N PHE A 326 8.30 6.32 -4.21
CA PHE A 326 7.03 6.22 -4.92
C PHE A 326 6.50 7.59 -5.33
N ILE A 327 6.55 8.58 -4.44
CA ILE A 327 6.19 9.98 -4.75
C ILE A 327 7.03 10.53 -5.91
N ALA A 328 8.36 10.33 -5.88
CA ALA A 328 9.26 10.81 -6.92
C ALA A 328 8.92 10.18 -8.27
N LEU A 329 8.71 8.86 -8.33
CA LEU A 329 8.31 8.18 -9.57
C LEU A 329 6.98 8.69 -10.12
N LEU A 330 5.96 8.90 -9.27
CA LEU A 330 4.67 9.45 -9.72
C LEU A 330 4.82 10.85 -10.35
N MET A 331 5.60 11.72 -9.70
CA MET A 331 5.85 13.07 -10.23
C MET A 331 6.66 13.01 -11.53
N LEU A 332 7.69 12.17 -11.61
CA LEU A 332 8.51 12.01 -12.81
C LEU A 332 7.72 11.43 -13.99
N VAL A 333 6.89 10.41 -13.77
CA VAL A 333 5.99 9.85 -14.80
C VAL A 333 5.04 10.92 -15.28
N SER A 334 4.41 11.67 -14.37
CA SER A 334 3.46 12.71 -14.76
C SER A 334 4.13 13.86 -15.52
N ALA A 335 5.23 14.40 -15.00
CA ALA A 335 5.95 15.50 -15.63
C ALA A 335 6.47 15.10 -17.02
N SER A 336 7.08 13.92 -17.14
CA SER A 336 7.55 13.42 -18.44
C SER A 336 6.40 13.14 -19.41
N GLY A 337 5.24 12.68 -18.94
CA GLY A 337 4.07 12.42 -19.79
C GLY A 337 3.43 13.71 -20.32
N LEU A 338 3.29 14.72 -19.47
CA LEU A 338 2.80 16.04 -19.87
C LEU A 338 3.79 16.76 -20.81
N ALA A 339 5.09 16.65 -20.54
CA ALA A 339 6.11 17.17 -21.45
C ALA A 339 6.07 16.45 -22.81
N LEU A 340 5.97 15.12 -22.82
CA LEU A 340 5.82 14.35 -24.05
C LEU A 340 4.59 14.80 -24.84
N LEU A 341 3.44 15.04 -24.19
CA LEU A 341 2.24 15.54 -24.85
C LEU A 341 2.45 16.94 -25.45
N ALA A 342 3.06 17.86 -24.70
CA ALA A 342 3.29 19.25 -25.12
C ALA A 342 4.27 19.34 -26.31
N TRP A 343 5.25 18.45 -26.38
CA TRP A 343 6.30 18.44 -27.41
C TRP A 343 6.19 17.24 -28.38
N ARG A 344 5.03 16.60 -28.48
CA ARG A 344 4.82 15.38 -29.27
C ARG A 344 5.06 15.55 -30.78
N ASP A 345 4.94 16.76 -31.30
CA ASP A 345 5.15 17.07 -32.72
C ASP A 345 6.53 17.70 -32.99
N SER A 346 7.38 17.76 -31.95
CA SER A 346 8.74 18.29 -32.04
C SER A 346 9.77 17.22 -32.38
N SER A 347 10.96 17.68 -32.75
CA SER A 347 12.09 16.82 -33.08
C SER A 347 12.63 16.03 -31.86
N ALA A 348 12.32 16.48 -30.64
CA ALA A 348 12.66 15.83 -29.37
C ALA A 348 11.70 14.70 -28.96
N MET A 349 10.64 14.43 -29.74
CA MET A 349 9.59 13.46 -29.37
C MET A 349 10.16 12.07 -29.07
N ALA A 350 11.10 11.56 -29.87
CA ALA A 350 11.69 10.23 -29.66
C ALA A 350 12.42 10.13 -28.31
N ALA A 351 13.20 11.16 -27.95
CA ALA A 351 13.88 11.22 -26.67
C ALA A 351 12.90 11.33 -25.49
N LEU A 352 11.91 12.22 -25.58
CA LEU A 352 10.88 12.37 -24.53
C LEU A 352 10.06 11.09 -24.34
N LEU A 353 9.78 10.36 -25.42
CA LEU A 353 9.10 9.07 -25.36
C LEU A 353 9.96 8.03 -24.63
N ALA A 354 11.24 7.91 -24.98
CA ALA A 354 12.15 6.99 -24.30
C ALA A 354 12.29 7.32 -22.80
N VAL A 355 12.38 8.61 -22.45
CA VAL A 355 12.38 9.09 -21.07
C VAL A 355 11.09 8.66 -20.35
N HIS A 356 9.93 9.00 -20.90
CA HIS A 356 8.66 8.68 -20.27
C HIS A 356 8.46 7.17 -20.09
N LEU A 357 8.68 6.38 -21.15
CA LEU A 357 8.52 4.93 -21.11
C LEU A 357 9.48 4.26 -20.12
N GLY A 358 10.74 4.69 -20.05
CA GLY A 358 11.71 4.16 -19.08
C GLY A 358 11.27 4.39 -17.63
N ILE A 359 10.75 5.58 -17.33
CA ILE A 359 10.25 5.92 -15.99
C ILE A 359 8.95 5.14 -15.67
N VAL A 360 8.02 5.02 -16.61
CA VAL A 360 6.78 4.24 -16.44
C VAL A 360 7.10 2.77 -16.18
N MET A 361 8.05 2.20 -16.92
CA MET A 361 8.50 0.82 -16.72
C MET A 361 9.10 0.63 -15.32
N ALA A 362 9.94 1.57 -14.86
CA ALA A 362 10.49 1.54 -13.50
C ALA A 362 9.40 1.65 -12.43
N LEU A 363 8.37 2.49 -12.66
CA LEU A 363 7.22 2.59 -11.77
C LEU A 363 6.52 1.24 -11.63
N PHE A 364 6.12 0.58 -12.72
CA PHE A 364 5.41 -0.69 -12.65
C PHE A 364 6.27 -1.83 -12.07
N ALA A 365 7.56 -1.88 -12.39
CA ALA A 365 8.46 -2.89 -11.86
C ALA A 365 8.65 -2.78 -10.33
N THR A 366 8.57 -1.57 -9.77
CA THR A 366 8.76 -1.31 -8.33
C THR A 366 7.46 -1.21 -7.54
N LEU A 367 6.32 -1.07 -8.24
CA LEU A 367 4.98 -0.89 -7.67
C LEU A 367 4.61 -1.91 -6.58
N PRO A 368 4.91 -3.22 -6.70
CA PRO A 368 4.56 -4.21 -5.67
C PRO A 368 5.34 -4.07 -4.36
N TYR A 369 6.52 -3.43 -4.40
CA TYR A 369 7.46 -3.35 -3.28
C TYR A 369 7.51 -1.95 -2.65
N GLY A 370 7.00 -0.95 -3.36
CA GLY A 370 6.93 0.42 -2.90
C GLY A 370 5.70 0.73 -2.05
N LYS A 371 5.51 2.02 -1.76
CA LYS A 371 4.37 2.47 -0.94
C LYS A 371 3.04 2.08 -1.57
N PHE A 372 2.92 1.91 -2.89
CA PHE A 372 1.64 1.54 -3.55
C PHE A 372 0.97 0.31 -2.92
N ALA A 373 1.73 -0.70 -2.50
CA ALA A 373 1.20 -1.90 -1.86
C ALA A 373 0.31 -1.60 -0.64
N HIS A 374 0.53 -0.48 0.05
CA HIS A 374 -0.30 -0.03 1.16
C HIS A 374 -1.78 0.09 0.78
N GLY A 375 -2.10 0.51 -0.45
CA GLY A 375 -3.48 0.64 -0.90
C GLY A 375 -4.19 -0.70 -0.94
N ILE A 376 -3.48 -1.75 -1.39
CA ILE A 376 -4.01 -3.11 -1.50
C ILE A 376 -4.24 -3.72 -0.11
N PHE A 377 -3.24 -3.63 0.78
CA PHE A 377 -3.37 -4.15 2.16
C PHE A 377 -4.41 -3.38 2.98
N ARG A 378 -4.53 -2.05 2.78
CA ARG A 378 -5.60 -1.24 3.40
C ARG A 378 -6.98 -1.66 2.92
N CYS A 379 -7.17 -1.88 1.62
CA CYS A 379 -8.44 -2.38 1.09
C CYS A 379 -8.82 -3.74 1.71
N ALA A 380 -7.85 -4.65 1.85
CA ALA A 380 -8.07 -5.92 2.54
C ALA A 380 -8.43 -5.73 4.02
N ALA A 381 -7.74 -4.85 4.75
CA ALA A 381 -8.08 -4.53 6.14
C ALA A 381 -9.47 -3.89 6.26
N LEU A 382 -9.84 -2.97 5.39
CA LEU A 382 -11.18 -2.37 5.37
C LEU A 382 -12.27 -3.41 5.10
N LEU A 383 -12.04 -4.33 4.15
CA LEU A 383 -12.95 -5.43 3.88
C LEU A 383 -13.14 -6.32 5.10
N LYS A 384 -12.06 -6.69 5.79
CA LYS A 384 -12.13 -7.44 7.03
C LYS A 384 -12.91 -6.68 8.11
N SER A 385 -12.69 -5.38 8.27
CA SER A 385 -13.45 -4.54 9.21
C SER A 385 -14.95 -4.55 8.89
N SER A 386 -15.32 -4.39 7.62
CA SER A 386 -16.72 -4.46 7.19
C SER A 386 -17.35 -5.85 7.39
N ILE A 387 -16.58 -6.94 7.27
CA ILE A 387 -17.04 -8.29 7.62
C ILE A 387 -17.26 -8.41 9.13
N GLU A 388 -16.29 -8.00 9.95
CA GLU A 388 -16.36 -8.10 11.42
C GLU A 388 -17.54 -7.31 11.99
N LYS A 389 -17.83 -6.10 11.48
CA LYS A 389 -19.00 -5.30 11.89
C LYS A 389 -20.33 -6.03 11.72
N ARG A 390 -20.41 -7.00 10.79
CA ARG A 390 -21.64 -7.77 10.50
C ARG A 390 -21.71 -9.09 11.26
N GLN A 391 -20.67 -9.44 12.00
CA GLN A 391 -20.65 -10.63 12.84
C GLN A 391 -21.02 -10.23 14.27
N ALA A 392 -21.80 -11.09 14.94
CA ALA A 392 -22.06 -10.95 16.37
C ALA A 392 -20.73 -10.77 17.12
N ASP A 393 -20.71 -9.83 18.06
CA ASP A 393 -19.54 -9.68 18.92
C ASP A 393 -19.39 -10.96 19.75
N ARG A 394 -18.23 -11.60 19.62
CA ARG A 394 -17.94 -12.85 20.33
C ARG A 394 -17.61 -12.60 21.79
N LEU A 395 -17.27 -11.36 22.16
CA LEU A 395 -16.84 -11.05 23.51
C LEU A 395 -17.99 -10.88 24.50
N ARG A 396 -19.25 -10.72 24.04
CA ARG A 396 -20.45 -10.53 24.90
C ARG A 396 -20.18 -9.65 26.14
N LEU A 397 -19.29 -8.66 26.01
CA LEU A 397 -19.06 -7.67 27.05
C LEU A 397 -20.32 -6.82 27.01
N GLY A 398 -21.14 -6.92 28.06
CA GLY A 398 -22.45 -6.28 28.13
C GLY A 398 -22.35 -4.83 27.67
N SER A 399 -23.08 -4.50 26.60
CA SER A 399 -23.45 -3.12 26.34
C SER A 399 -24.60 -2.83 27.29
N ASP A 400 -24.33 -2.09 28.36
CA ASP A 400 -25.37 -1.28 28.99
C ASP A 400 -25.82 -0.17 28.01
#